data_AF-A0A4R5Q5W2-F1
#
_entry.id   AF-A0A4R5Q5W2-F1
#
_cell.length_a   1.000
_cell.length_b   1.000
_cell.length_c   1.000
_cell.angle_alpha   90.00
_cell.angle_beta   90.00
_cell.angle_gamma   90.00
#
_symmetry.space_group_name_H-M   'P 1'
#
loop_
_entity.id
_entity.type
_entity.pdbx_description
1 polymer ?
#
loop_
_entity_poly.entity_id
_entity_poly.type
_entity_poly.pdbx_seq_one_letter_code
_entity_poly.pdbx_strand_id
1 'polypeptide(L)'
;MTGTDTELLELCAAWRPANGRYMSVTDRLDDILEDDQSAADRALGQEVHRAVHQIERRIFDTPATTLAGLKAKAEILAFMGTEMGIPVDGPHGWSLVTDIMTLGSAA
;
A
#
# COMPACT_ATOMS: atom_id res chain seq x y z
N MET A 1 18.29 -12.53 9.39
CA MET A 1 16.81 -12.50 9.39
C MET A 1 16.22 -11.14 9.74
N THR A 2 16.92 -10.24 10.42
CA THR A 2 16.41 -8.90 10.79
C THR A 2 16.27 -7.91 9.62
N GLY A 3 17.02 -8.08 8.52
CA GLY A 3 17.01 -7.11 7.41
C GLY A 3 15.68 -7.02 6.64
N THR A 4 14.94 -8.13 6.51
CA THR A 4 13.69 -8.18 5.74
C THR A 4 12.55 -7.43 6.44
N ASP A 5 12.36 -7.62 7.75
CA ASP A 5 11.35 -6.87 8.50
C ASP A 5 11.71 -5.39 8.66
N THR A 6 13.00 -5.05 8.76
CA THR A 6 13.42 -3.64 8.74
C THR A 6 13.02 -2.96 7.43
N GLU A 7 13.29 -3.58 6.28
CA GLU A 7 12.85 -3.05 4.98
C GLU A 7 11.32 -2.94 4.91
N LEU A 8 10.59 -3.97 5.37
CA LEU A 8 9.12 -3.94 5.39
C LEU A 8 8.59 -2.77 6.22
N LEU A 9 9.16 -2.53 7.40
CA LEU A 9 8.73 -1.44 8.27
C LEU A 9 9.03 -0.07 7.66
N GLU A 10 10.18 0.09 7.00
CA GLU A 10 10.54 1.31 6.27
C GLU A 10 9.58 1.57 5.10
N LEU A 11 9.22 0.53 4.35
CA LEU A 11 8.23 0.62 3.27
C LEU A 11 6.85 1.01 3.79
N CYS A 12 6.37 0.36 4.86
CA CYS A 12 5.09 0.70 5.49
C CYS A 12 5.08 2.14 6.02
N ALA A 13 6.18 2.60 6.62
CA ALA A 13 6.32 3.97 7.10
C ALA A 13 6.34 5.00 5.94
N ALA A 14 6.95 4.65 4.81
CA ALA A 14 7.00 5.49 3.62
C ALA A 14 5.65 5.55 2.87
N TRP A 15 4.85 4.47 2.93
CA TRP A 15 3.58 4.40 2.24
C TRP A 15 2.55 5.41 2.75
N ARG A 16 2.36 5.54 4.07
CA ARG A 16 1.36 6.49 4.63
C ARG A 16 1.48 7.92 4.08
N PRO A 17 2.65 8.59 4.13
CA PRO A 17 2.79 9.94 3.59
C PRO A 17 2.77 9.99 2.06
N ALA A 18 3.14 8.92 1.37
CA ALA A 18 2.99 8.84 -0.08
C ALA A 18 1.50 8.75 -0.47
N ASN A 19 0.75 7.89 0.22
CA ASN A 19 -0.67 7.73 0.04
C ASN A 19 -1.48 8.99 0.39
N GLY A 20 -1.15 9.67 1.49
CA GLY A 20 -1.82 10.94 1.82
C GLY A 20 -1.62 12.02 0.74
N ARG A 21 -0.45 12.06 0.10
CA ARG A 21 -0.20 12.94 -1.05
C ARG A 21 -0.99 12.50 -2.28
N TYR A 22 -1.09 11.20 -2.51
CA TYR A 22 -1.93 10.64 -3.58
C TYR A 22 -3.40 11.02 -3.40
N MET A 23 -3.99 10.75 -2.23
CA MET A 23 -5.38 11.12 -1.93
C MET A 23 -5.62 12.60 -2.14
N SER A 24 -4.73 13.47 -1.64
CA SER A 24 -4.86 14.91 -1.86
C SER A 24 -4.80 15.33 -3.33
N VAL A 25 -4.03 14.62 -4.17
CA VAL A 25 -3.96 14.89 -5.61
C VAL A 25 -5.21 14.36 -6.30
N THR A 26 -5.67 13.14 -5.98
CA THR A 26 -6.87 12.56 -6.57
C THR A 26 -8.11 13.35 -6.20
N ASP A 27 -8.29 13.75 -4.93
CA ASP A 27 -9.43 14.57 -4.51
C ASP A 27 -9.48 15.89 -5.29
N ARG A 28 -8.32 16.54 -5.49
CA ARG A 28 -8.24 17.77 -6.30
C ARG A 28 -8.58 17.52 -7.78
N LEU A 29 -8.23 16.35 -8.31
CA LEU A 29 -8.49 16.00 -9.71
C LEU A 29 -9.94 15.57 -9.93
N ASP A 30 -10.57 14.96 -8.93
CA ASP A 30 -11.98 14.55 -8.96
C ASP A 30 -12.94 15.76 -8.95
N ASP A 31 -12.51 16.88 -8.36
CA ASP A 31 -13.23 18.16 -8.43
C ASP A 31 -13.21 18.82 -9.83
N ILE A 32 -12.37 18.32 -10.75
CA ILE A 32 -12.28 18.80 -12.14
C ILE A 32 -13.07 17.84 -13.03
N LEU A 33 -14.00 18.37 -13.84
CA LEU A 33 -14.71 17.57 -14.85
C LEU A 33 -13.69 16.86 -15.75
N GLU A 34 -13.92 15.58 -16.08
CA GLU A 34 -12.99 14.78 -16.90
C GLU A 34 -12.63 15.47 -18.23
N ASP A 35 -13.59 16.15 -18.86
CA ASP A 35 -13.41 16.90 -20.10
C ASP A 35 -12.53 18.15 -19.95
N ASP A 36 -12.41 18.69 -18.73
CA ASP A 36 -11.63 19.88 -18.40
C ASP A 36 -10.22 19.54 -17.87
N GLN A 37 -9.93 18.27 -17.58
CA GLN A 37 -8.60 17.86 -17.13
C GLN A 37 -7.56 18.06 -18.25
N SER A 38 -6.52 18.81 -17.93
CA SER A 38 -5.40 18.99 -18.85
C SER A 38 -4.58 17.70 -19.01
N ALA A 39 -3.77 17.61 -20.05
CA ALA A 39 -2.81 16.51 -20.20
C ALA A 39 -1.81 16.44 -19.04
N ALA A 40 -1.50 17.59 -18.41
CA ALA A 40 -0.61 17.66 -17.25
C ALA A 40 -1.27 17.10 -15.99
N ASP A 41 -2.56 17.36 -15.79
CA ASP A 41 -3.33 16.83 -14.66
C ASP A 41 -3.45 15.30 -14.71
N ARG A 42 -3.76 14.76 -15.90
CA ARG A 42 -3.75 13.31 -16.13
C ARG A 42 -2.37 12.68 -15.90
N ALA A 43 -1.31 13.34 -16.37
CA ALA A 43 0.06 12.87 -16.16
C ALA A 43 0.45 12.86 -14.68
N LEU A 44 0.08 13.90 -13.94
CA LEU A 44 0.32 14.00 -12.50
C LEU A 44 -0.44 12.90 -11.73
N GLY A 45 -1.72 12.69 -12.02
CA GLY A 45 -2.52 11.63 -11.41
C GLY A 45 -1.88 10.24 -11.63
N GLN A 46 -1.44 9.96 -12.87
CA GLN A 46 -0.76 8.69 -13.18
C GLN A 46 0.60 8.54 -12.49
N GLU A 47 1.40 9.61 -12.41
CA GLU A 47 2.71 9.58 -11.77
C GLU A 47 2.58 9.28 -10.27
N VAL A 48 1.69 9.99 -9.58
CA VAL A 48 1.49 9.83 -8.14
C VAL A 48 0.85 8.46 -7.85
N HIS A 49 -0.08 8.00 -8.68
CA HIS A 49 -0.64 6.64 -8.60
C HIS A 49 0.45 5.57 -8.72
N ARG A 50 1.33 5.66 -9.73
CA ARG A 50 2.44 4.70 -9.92
C ARG A 50 3.39 4.68 -8.74
N ALA A 51 3.72 5.85 -8.18
CA ALA A 51 4.63 5.94 -7.05
C ALA A 51 4.09 5.22 -5.81
N VAL A 52 2.81 5.42 -5.47
CA VAL A 52 2.16 4.73 -4.33
C VAL A 52 2.02 3.24 -4.60
N HIS A 53 1.55 2.87 -5.79
CA HIS A 53 1.34 1.47 -6.16
C HIS A 53 2.63 0.65 -6.15
N GLN A 54 3.77 1.24 -6.52
CA GLN A 54 5.07 0.56 -6.42
C GLN A 54 5.47 0.27 -4.97
N ILE A 55 5.17 1.17 -4.03
CA ILE A 55 5.45 0.95 -2.60
C ILE A 55 4.53 -0.14 -2.07
N GLU A 56 3.24 -0.10 -2.40
CA GLU A 56 2.26 -1.14 -2.04
C GLU A 56 2.73 -2.51 -2.49
N ARG A 57 3.06 -2.65 -3.77
CA ARG A 57 3.54 -3.91 -4.31
C ARG A 57 4.75 -4.42 -3.55
N ARG A 58 5.74 -3.55 -3.27
CA ARG A 58 6.92 -3.94 -2.49
C ARG A 58 6.58 -4.35 -1.06
N ILE A 59 5.63 -3.68 -0.40
CA ILE A 59 5.17 -4.09 0.94
C ILE A 59 4.66 -5.54 0.90
N PHE A 60 3.78 -5.85 -0.05
CA PHE A 60 3.14 -7.17 -0.08
C PHE A 60 4.00 -8.27 -0.72
N ASP A 61 5.02 -7.91 -1.50
CA ASP A 61 6.05 -8.84 -2.01
C ASP A 61 7.12 -9.14 -0.93
N THR A 62 7.36 -8.23 0.02
CA THR A 62 8.32 -8.44 1.13
C THR A 62 7.70 -9.30 2.22
N PRO A 63 8.24 -10.49 2.55
CA PRO A 63 7.69 -11.35 3.61
C PRO A 63 7.76 -10.69 4.99
N ALA A 64 6.70 -10.84 5.78
CA ALA A 64 6.75 -10.48 7.20
C ALA A 64 7.23 -11.68 8.02
N THR A 65 8.43 -11.59 8.61
CA THR A 65 9.01 -12.68 9.42
C THR A 65 8.94 -12.42 10.92
N THR A 66 8.35 -11.29 11.32
CA THR A 66 8.05 -10.95 12.71
C THR A 66 6.59 -10.52 12.89
N LEU A 67 6.09 -10.58 14.12
CA LEU A 67 4.77 -10.03 14.46
C LEU A 67 4.67 -8.52 14.18
N ALA A 68 5.78 -7.77 14.30
CA ALA A 68 5.81 -6.34 14.03
C ALA A 68 5.61 -6.05 12.53
N GLY A 69 6.33 -6.75 11.66
CA GLY A 69 6.16 -6.63 10.21
C GLY A 69 4.77 -7.07 9.76
N LEU A 70 4.25 -8.16 10.34
CA LEU A 70 2.91 -8.67 10.03
C LEU A 70 1.84 -7.62 10.40
N LYS A 71 1.95 -7.03 11.59
CA LYS A 71 1.03 -5.98 12.05
C LYS A 71 1.10 -4.76 11.14
N ALA A 72 2.30 -4.30 10.77
CA ALA A 72 2.45 -3.16 9.87
C ALA A 72 1.80 -3.42 8.50
N LYS A 73 2.02 -4.59 7.90
CA LYS A 73 1.38 -4.98 6.63
C LYS A 73 -0.15 -5.08 6.76
N ALA A 74 -0.65 -5.63 7.87
CA ALA A 74 -2.08 -5.72 8.15
C ALA A 74 -2.75 -4.35 8.31
N GLU A 75 -2.07 -3.37 8.92
CA GLU A 75 -2.57 -1.99 9.03
C GLU A 75 -2.71 -1.31 7.67
N ILE A 76 -1.79 -1.55 6.74
CA ILE A 76 -1.88 -1.06 5.36
C ILE A 76 -3.10 -1.69 4.68
N LEU A 77 -3.25 -3.02 4.72
CA LEU A 77 -4.40 -3.69 4.09
C LEU A 77 -5.73 -3.25 4.70
N ALA A 78 -5.79 -3.07 6.01
CA ALA A 78 -6.97 -2.58 6.69
C ALA A 78 -7.34 -1.17 6.20
N PHE A 79 -6.36 -0.26 6.10
CA PHE A 79 -6.58 1.08 5.55
C PHE A 79 -7.07 1.04 4.10
N MET A 80 -6.46 0.21 3.25
CA MET A 80 -6.90 0.03 1.86
C MET A 80 -8.35 -0.44 1.80
N GLY A 81 -8.75 -1.36 2.68
CA GLY A 81 -10.13 -1.82 2.76
C GLY A 81 -11.12 -0.77 3.28
N THR A 82 -10.80 -0.09 4.38
CA THR A 82 -11.74 0.83 5.04
C THR A 82 -11.80 2.20 4.42
N GLU A 83 -10.65 2.78 4.07
CA GLU A 83 -10.54 4.17 3.61
C GLU A 83 -10.58 4.28 2.09
N MET A 84 -10.10 3.27 1.36
CA MET A 84 -10.03 3.30 -0.11
C MET A 84 -11.06 2.38 -0.79
N GLY A 85 -11.77 1.56 -0.02
CA GLY A 85 -12.72 0.58 -0.57
C GLY A 85 -12.07 -0.51 -1.42
N ILE A 86 -10.76 -0.76 -1.26
CA ILE A 86 -10.05 -1.80 -2.01
C ILE A 86 -10.35 -3.17 -1.39
N PRO A 87 -10.80 -4.16 -2.17
CA PRO A 87 -11.11 -5.49 -1.65
C PRO A 87 -9.90 -6.16 -0.96
N VAL A 88 -10.11 -6.63 0.27
CA VAL A 88 -9.07 -7.27 1.09
C VAL A 88 -8.89 -8.76 0.79
N ASP A 89 -9.78 -9.36 0.02
CA ASP A 89 -9.76 -10.77 -0.40
C ASP A 89 -8.91 -11.04 -1.66
N GLY A 90 -8.23 -10.00 -2.16
CA GLY A 90 -7.31 -10.07 -3.29
C GLY A 90 -5.89 -10.55 -2.94
N PRO A 91 -4.93 -10.36 -3.87
CA PRO A 91 -3.53 -10.80 -3.70
C PRO A 91 -2.86 -10.29 -2.42
N HIS A 92 -3.20 -9.07 -1.98
CA HIS A 92 -2.68 -8.46 -0.76
C HIS A 92 -3.13 -9.22 0.51
N GLY A 93 -4.39 -9.67 0.56
CA GLY A 93 -4.90 -10.51 1.64
C GLY A 93 -4.20 -11.87 1.68
N TRP A 94 -3.99 -12.48 0.51
CA TRP A 94 -3.27 -13.76 0.41
C TRP A 94 -1.80 -13.67 0.87
N SER A 95 -1.14 -12.53 0.62
CA SER A 95 0.21 -12.26 1.16
C SER A 95 0.22 -12.34 2.69
N LEU A 96 -0.73 -11.69 3.37
CA LEU A 96 -0.86 -11.74 4.82
C LEU A 96 -1.18 -13.14 5.36
N VAL A 97 -2.08 -13.87 4.70
CA VAL A 97 -2.38 -15.27 5.08
C VAL A 97 -1.12 -16.14 4.99
N THR A 98 -0.31 -15.95 3.94
CA THR A 98 0.93 -16.70 3.76
C THR A 98 1.96 -16.37 4.86
N ASP A 99 2.11 -15.10 5.21
CA ASP A 99 2.98 -14.66 6.30
C ASP A 99 2.54 -15.25 7.66
N ILE A 100 1.22 -15.25 7.95
CA ILE A 100 0.65 -15.83 9.18
C ILE A 100 0.96 -17.33 9.26
N MET A 101 0.71 -18.08 8.18
CA MET A 101 0.95 -19.52 8.15
C MET A 101 2.44 -19.85 8.35
N THR A 102 3.32 -19.03 7.76
CA THR A 102 4.77 -19.20 7.89
C THR A 102 5.24 -18.95 9.32
N LEU A 103 4.80 -17.85 9.94
CA LEU A 103 5.09 -17.52 11.33
C LEU A 103 4.56 -18.58 12.31
N GLY A 104 3.32 -19.04 12.10
CA GLY A 104 2.69 -20.06 12.95
C GLY A 104 3.35 -21.44 12.83
N SER A 105 4.01 -21.74 11.71
CA SER A 105 4.77 -22.98 11.52
C SER A 105 6.18 -22.97 12.14
N ALA A 106 6.67 -21.79 12.53
CA ALA A 106 7.99 -21.60 13.12
C ALA A 106 7.98 -21.56 14.67
N ALA A 107 6.79 -21.64 15.29
CA ALA A 107 6.56 -21.66 16.74
C ALA A 107 6.28 -23.08 17.24
#